data_AF-A0A4V3C9K0-F1
#
_entry.id   AF-A0A4V3C9K0-F1
#
_cell.length_a   1.000
_cell.length_b   1.000
_cell.length_c   1.000
_cell.angle_alpha   90.00
_cell.angle_beta   90.00
_cell.angle_gamma   90.00
#
_symmetry.space_group_name_H-M   'P 1'
#
loop_
_entity.id
_entity.type
_entity.pdbx_description
1 polymer ?
#
loop_
_entity_poly.entity_id
_entity_poly.type
_entity_poly.pdbx_seq_one_letter_code
_entity_poly.pdbx_strand_id
1 'polypeptide(L)'
;MRKRNWLLGLGLAAAAAWSVAVSAAMPSWFDPSDDCAHTAGRSGFSYPSGSSERSIDIEISWFPPRATCDVGGDRVYDFISPAKSVTLTVIGVLIALVVAVGLVGAVRKLFSTGGVIRSPEAIDLRRRRFTHLATAAAAGFVAIGGCVLALVFAVFLGGPPGVITLAIAAPVVFAALASAIDRAYGPLPSTAAHSRRRGTAAAVITLLVAVLAAARNFPIPTFWPALLGAATYAIVVAVQWTRPVRLQVPQQFSLAPPPAPGRIRTDRQDDVDQETGRHA
;
A
#
# COMPACT_ATOMS: atom_id res chain seq x y z
N MET A 1 5.75 23.10 7.01
CA MET A 1 4.57 22.58 6.30
C MET A 1 4.81 21.12 5.87
N ARG A 2 4.04 20.14 6.39
CA ARG A 2 4.16 18.74 5.96
C ARG A 2 3.63 18.62 4.54
N LYS A 3 4.51 18.55 3.52
CA LYS A 3 4.11 18.19 2.16
C LYS A 3 3.43 16.80 2.23
N ARG A 4 2.10 16.81 2.09
CA ARG A 4 1.24 15.62 2.01
C ARG A 4 1.69 14.84 0.77
N ASN A 5 1.71 13.51 0.81
CA ASN A 5 2.14 12.67 -0.34
C ASN A 5 1.05 12.67 -1.43
N TRP A 6 0.75 13.86 -1.96
CA TRP A 6 -0.32 14.10 -2.92
C TRP A 6 -0.03 13.43 -4.27
N LEU A 7 1.25 13.32 -4.65
CA LEU A 7 1.69 12.65 -5.87
C LEU A 7 1.24 11.20 -5.95
N LEU A 8 1.32 10.45 -4.85
CA LEU A 8 0.87 9.06 -4.83
C LEU A 8 -0.64 8.97 -5.01
N GLY A 9 -1.40 9.83 -4.32
CA GLY A 9 -2.86 9.88 -4.47
C GLY A 9 -3.29 10.24 -5.89
N LEU A 10 -2.66 11.28 -6.48
CA LEU A 10 -2.91 11.69 -7.86
C LEU A 10 -2.54 10.59 -8.85
N GLY A 11 -1.36 9.98 -8.69
CA GLY A 11 -0.90 8.90 -9.55
C GLY A 11 -1.82 7.68 -9.53
N LEU A 12 -2.30 7.27 -8.35
CA LEU A 12 -3.25 6.17 -8.22
C LEU A 12 -4.62 6.50 -8.83
N ALA A 13 -5.12 7.71 -8.63
CA ALA A 13 -6.37 8.15 -9.25
C ALA A 13 -6.26 8.19 -10.78
N ALA A 14 -5.14 8.70 -11.31
CA ALA A 14 -4.85 8.70 -12.73
C ALA A 14 -4.72 7.27 -13.28
N ALA A 15 -4.06 6.36 -12.56
CA ALA A 15 -3.95 4.95 -12.93
C ALA A 15 -5.31 4.24 -12.99
N ALA A 16 -6.20 4.53 -12.05
CA ALA A 16 -7.57 4.02 -12.08
C ALA A 16 -8.34 4.54 -13.29
N ALA A 17 -8.29 5.86 -13.55
CA ALA A 17 -8.94 6.47 -14.71
C ALA A 17 -8.39 5.92 -16.04
N TRP A 18 -7.07 5.74 -16.12
CA TRP A 18 -6.41 5.13 -17.27
C TRP A 18 -6.83 3.68 -17.48
N SER A 19 -6.93 2.89 -16.41
CA SER A 19 -7.40 1.50 -16.49
C SER A 19 -8.82 1.43 -17.06
N VAL A 20 -9.73 2.28 -16.58
CA VAL A 20 -11.10 2.37 -17.12
C VAL A 20 -11.09 2.78 -18.59
N ALA A 21 -10.26 3.75 -18.97
CA ALA A 21 -10.15 4.19 -20.37
C ALA A 21 -9.60 3.09 -21.30
N VAL A 22 -8.63 2.29 -20.83
CA VAL A 22 -8.09 1.13 -21.56
C VAL A 22 -9.13 0.04 -21.70
N SER A 23 -9.79 -0.35 -20.60
CA SER A 23 -10.83 -1.38 -20.62
C SER A 23 -12.03 -0.99 -21.47
N ALA A 24 -12.47 0.26 -21.44
CA ALA A 24 -13.54 0.75 -22.30
C ALA A 24 -13.14 0.84 -23.79
N ALA A 25 -11.85 0.75 -24.11
CA ALA A 25 -11.33 0.78 -25.47
C ALA A 25 -11.01 -0.62 -26.03
N MET A 26 -11.25 -1.67 -25.25
CA MET A 26 -10.97 -3.06 -25.59
C MET A 26 -12.27 -3.87 -25.55
N PRO A 27 -12.31 -5.04 -26.21
CA PRO A 27 -13.43 -5.96 -26.01
C PRO A 27 -13.52 -6.35 -24.53
N SER A 28 -14.74 -6.67 -24.09
CA SER A 28 -15.04 -7.22 -22.79
C SER A 28 -14.11 -8.39 -22.52
N TRP A 29 -13.38 -8.33 -21.41
CA TRP A 29 -12.49 -9.41 -21.02
C TRP A 29 -13.24 -10.61 -20.42
N PHE A 30 -14.56 -10.50 -20.21
CA PHE A 30 -15.42 -11.60 -19.77
C PHE A 30 -15.93 -12.44 -20.94
N ASP A 31 -16.26 -11.82 -22.07
CA ASP A 31 -16.71 -12.48 -23.29
C ASP A 31 -16.19 -11.73 -24.54
N PRO A 32 -14.89 -11.87 -24.84
CA PRO A 32 -14.29 -11.15 -25.95
C PRO A 32 -14.81 -11.68 -27.31
N SER A 33 -15.29 -12.92 -27.35
CA SER A 33 -15.87 -13.55 -28.54
C SER A 33 -17.17 -12.89 -28.97
N ASP A 34 -18.08 -12.63 -28.04
CA ASP A 34 -19.37 -11.99 -28.34
C ASP A 34 -19.16 -10.54 -28.81
N ASP A 35 -18.29 -9.78 -28.13
CA ASP A 35 -17.95 -8.41 -28.54
C ASP A 35 -17.29 -8.36 -29.92
N CYS A 36 -16.43 -9.32 -30.24
CA CYS A 36 -15.88 -9.43 -31.58
C CYS A 36 -16.96 -9.80 -32.61
N ALA A 37 -17.81 -10.78 -32.32
CA ALA A 37 -18.89 -11.17 -33.23
C ALA A 37 -19.84 -10.00 -33.51
N HIS A 38 -20.16 -9.20 -32.50
CA HIS A 38 -20.95 -7.98 -32.64
C HIS A 38 -20.25 -6.90 -33.48
N THR A 39 -18.94 -6.72 -33.29
CA THR A 39 -18.14 -5.75 -34.05
C THR A 39 -18.03 -6.15 -35.53
N ALA A 40 -17.76 -7.43 -35.79
CA ALA A 40 -17.76 -8.00 -37.14
C ALA A 40 -19.15 -7.93 -37.79
N GLY A 41 -20.22 -8.24 -37.05
CA GLY A 41 -21.60 -8.13 -37.53
C GLY A 41 -21.97 -6.70 -37.93
N ARG A 42 -21.54 -5.69 -37.17
CA ARG A 42 -21.74 -4.26 -37.51
C ARG A 42 -21.00 -3.84 -38.78
N SER A 43 -19.88 -4.49 -39.11
CA SER A 43 -19.13 -4.24 -40.34
C SER A 43 -19.73 -4.92 -41.58
N GLY A 44 -20.88 -5.59 -41.45
CA GLY A 44 -21.57 -6.27 -42.54
C GLY A 44 -21.03 -7.69 -42.83
N PHE A 45 -20.24 -8.25 -41.92
CA PHE A 45 -19.82 -9.65 -42.00
C PHE A 45 -20.92 -10.54 -41.40
N SER A 46 -21.60 -11.32 -42.25
CA SER A 46 -22.46 -12.41 -41.80
C SER A 46 -21.70 -13.72 -41.93
N TYR A 47 -21.64 -14.50 -40.85
CA TYR A 47 -21.15 -15.86 -40.90
C TYR A 47 -21.96 -16.65 -41.94
N PRO A 48 -21.33 -17.37 -42.88
CA PRO A 48 -22.07 -18.28 -43.74
C PRO A 48 -22.78 -19.30 -42.84
N SER A 49 -24.11 -19.28 -42.88
CA SER A 49 -24.95 -20.16 -42.06
C SER A 49 -24.60 -21.61 -42.36
N GLY A 50 -23.87 -22.26 -41.46
CA GLY A 50 -23.45 -23.66 -41.61
C GLY A 50 -21.95 -23.95 -41.40
N SER A 51 -21.09 -22.94 -41.27
CA SER A 51 -19.69 -23.17 -40.84
C SER A 51 -19.60 -23.10 -39.31
N SER A 52 -19.86 -24.22 -38.64
CA SER A 52 -19.92 -24.33 -37.18
C SER A 52 -18.57 -24.19 -36.45
N GLU A 53 -17.44 -23.99 -37.15
CA GLU A 53 -16.10 -24.09 -36.52
C GLU A 53 -15.03 -23.15 -37.10
N ARG A 54 -15.35 -21.91 -37.52
CA ARG A 54 -14.26 -20.91 -37.66
C ARG A 54 -13.99 -20.30 -36.29
N SER A 55 -12.85 -20.66 -35.72
CA SER A 55 -12.34 -20.07 -34.49
C SER A 55 -12.04 -18.58 -34.73
N ILE A 56 -12.77 -17.72 -34.04
CA ILE A 56 -12.43 -16.30 -33.92
C ILE A 56 -11.14 -16.23 -33.10
N ASP A 57 -10.05 -15.74 -33.69
CA ASP A 57 -8.81 -15.55 -32.95
C ASP A 57 -8.76 -14.12 -32.39
N ILE A 58 -8.50 -14.01 -31.10
CA ILE A 58 -8.59 -12.74 -30.36
C ILE A 58 -7.25 -12.51 -29.68
N GLU A 59 -6.53 -11.49 -30.15
CA GLU A 59 -5.28 -11.08 -29.55
C GLU A 59 -5.52 -9.84 -28.69
N ILE A 60 -5.26 -9.96 -27.38
CA ILE A 60 -5.37 -8.86 -26.42
C ILE A 60 -4.01 -8.63 -25.77
N SER A 61 -3.50 -7.41 -25.89
CA SER A 61 -2.33 -6.93 -25.17
C SER A 61 -2.70 -5.72 -24.34
N TRP A 62 -2.43 -5.77 -23.04
CA TRP A 62 -2.73 -4.66 -22.12
C TRP A 62 -1.64 -3.58 -22.11
N PHE A 63 -0.44 -3.90 -22.57
CA PHE A 63 0.67 -2.96 -22.65
C PHE A 63 1.70 -3.36 -23.73
N PRO A 64 1.79 -2.61 -24.85
CA PRO A 64 0.94 -1.47 -25.23
C PRO A 64 -0.53 -1.91 -25.43
N PRO A 65 -1.53 -1.08 -25.07
CA PRO A 65 -2.93 -1.44 -25.24
C PRO A 65 -3.28 -1.74 -26.70
N ARG A 66 -3.55 -3.00 -27.03
CA ARG A 66 -3.93 -3.49 -28.35
C ARG A 66 -4.96 -4.59 -28.23
N ALA A 67 -5.93 -4.59 -29.13
CA ALA A 67 -6.90 -5.66 -29.24
C ALA A 67 -7.27 -5.82 -30.71
N THR A 68 -7.05 -7.00 -31.26
CA THR A 68 -7.36 -7.35 -32.63
C THR A 68 -8.23 -8.59 -32.65
N CYS A 69 -9.13 -8.65 -33.63
CA CYS A 69 -9.96 -9.82 -33.86
C CYS A 69 -9.83 -10.30 -35.29
N ASP A 70 -9.39 -11.55 -35.46
CA ASP A 70 -9.35 -12.24 -36.73
C ASP A 70 -10.58 -13.16 -36.84
N VAL A 71 -11.49 -12.82 -37.75
CA VAL A 71 -12.70 -13.62 -38.03
C VAL A 71 -12.53 -14.58 -39.20
N GLY A 72 -11.29 -14.71 -39.71
CA GLY A 72 -10.92 -15.51 -40.86
C GLY A 72 -11.25 -14.85 -42.20
N GLY A 73 -10.61 -15.35 -43.26
CA GLY A 73 -10.77 -14.82 -44.63
C GLY A 73 -10.08 -13.45 -44.82
N ASP A 74 -8.90 -13.29 -44.22
CA ASP A 74 -8.04 -12.09 -44.27
C ASP A 74 -8.69 -10.83 -43.70
N ARG A 75 -9.69 -10.98 -42.82
CA ARG A 75 -10.39 -9.88 -42.16
C ARG A 75 -9.99 -9.78 -40.70
N VAL A 76 -9.10 -8.82 -40.43
CA VAL A 76 -8.69 -8.44 -39.08
C VAL A 76 -9.30 -7.10 -38.71
N TYR A 77 -9.94 -7.03 -37.55
CA TYR A 77 -10.51 -5.80 -37.00
C TYR A 77 -9.73 -5.33 -35.79
N ASP A 78 -9.28 -4.07 -35.83
CA ASP A 78 -8.67 -3.41 -34.69
C ASP A 78 -9.74 -2.75 -33.81
N PHE A 79 -9.83 -3.12 -32.54
CA PHE A 79 -10.70 -2.44 -31.58
C PHE A 79 -10.15 -1.07 -31.16
N ILE A 80 -8.82 -0.91 -31.25
CA ILE A 80 -8.11 0.29 -30.84
C ILE A 80 -7.18 0.74 -31.96
N SER A 81 -7.37 1.98 -32.42
CA SER A 81 -6.50 2.55 -33.45
C SER A 81 -5.05 2.66 -32.95
N PRO A 82 -4.04 2.53 -33.83
CA PRO A 82 -2.63 2.65 -33.44
C PRO A 82 -2.32 3.97 -32.72
N ALA A 83 -2.92 5.09 -33.15
CA ALA A 83 -2.75 6.39 -32.51
C ALA A 83 -3.30 6.42 -31.06
N LYS A 84 -4.47 5.80 -30.82
CA LYS A 84 -5.06 5.68 -29.48
C LYS A 84 -4.23 4.75 -28.59
N SER A 85 -3.73 3.64 -29.15
CA SER A 85 -2.81 2.72 -28.48
C SER A 85 -1.55 3.44 -27.98
N VAL A 86 -0.85 4.15 -28.88
CA VAL A 86 0.34 4.95 -28.54
C VAL A 86 0.04 6.00 -27.47
N THR A 87 -1.06 6.74 -27.63
CA THR A 87 -1.46 7.77 -26.66
C THR A 87 -1.70 7.17 -25.28
N LEU A 88 -2.45 6.07 -25.18
CA LEU A 88 -2.69 5.39 -23.91
C LEU A 88 -1.41 4.79 -23.33
N THR A 89 -0.50 4.26 -24.14
CA THR A 89 0.82 3.80 -23.67
C THR A 89 1.63 4.93 -23.06
N VAL A 90 1.77 6.08 -23.74
CA VAL A 90 2.52 7.24 -23.24
C VAL A 90 1.92 7.74 -21.92
N ILE A 91 0.59 7.90 -21.86
CA ILE A 91 -0.11 8.30 -20.64
C ILE A 91 0.15 7.27 -19.52
N GLY A 92 0.04 5.98 -19.81
CA GLY A 92 0.29 4.90 -18.86
C GLY A 92 1.70 4.94 -18.27
N VAL A 93 2.72 5.17 -19.11
CA VAL A 93 4.12 5.32 -18.66
C VAL A 93 4.28 6.54 -17.75
N LEU A 94 3.72 7.70 -18.12
CA LEU A 94 3.80 8.91 -17.30
C LEU A 94 3.13 8.71 -15.93
N ILE A 95 1.97 8.06 -15.90
CA ILE A 95 1.28 7.69 -14.66
C ILE A 95 2.15 6.74 -13.82
N ALA A 96 2.72 5.70 -14.43
CA ALA A 96 3.58 4.74 -13.74
C ALA A 96 4.79 5.43 -13.09
N LEU A 97 5.42 6.39 -13.77
CA LEU A 97 6.51 7.20 -13.23
C LEU A 97 6.04 8.05 -12.02
N VAL A 98 4.89 8.72 -12.11
CA VAL A 98 4.33 9.50 -11.00
C VAL A 98 4.02 8.61 -9.80
N VAL A 99 3.42 7.44 -10.02
CA VAL A 99 3.16 6.44 -8.97
C VAL A 99 4.47 5.97 -8.35
N ALA A 100 5.48 5.62 -9.15
CA ALA A 100 6.78 5.17 -8.66
C ALA A 100 7.47 6.25 -7.79
N VAL A 101 7.50 7.51 -8.24
CA VAL A 101 8.03 8.63 -7.46
C VAL A 101 7.23 8.83 -6.16
N GLY A 102 5.89 8.76 -6.24
CA GLY A 102 5.00 8.84 -5.10
C GLY A 102 5.24 7.73 -4.07
N LEU A 103 5.45 6.50 -4.55
CA LEU A 103 5.79 5.32 -3.74
C LEU A 103 7.14 5.49 -3.07
N VAL A 104 8.19 5.85 -3.82
CA VAL A 104 9.52 6.11 -3.25
C VAL A 104 9.45 7.20 -2.18
N GLY A 105 8.70 8.28 -2.42
CA GLY A 105 8.48 9.33 -1.43
C GLY A 105 7.72 8.82 -0.19
N ALA A 106 6.69 7.99 -0.38
CA ALA A 106 5.95 7.36 0.70
C ALA A 106 6.83 6.43 1.54
N VAL A 107 7.63 5.59 0.90
CA VAL A 107 8.58 4.67 1.53
C VAL A 107 9.67 5.44 2.28
N ARG A 108 10.29 6.46 1.67
CA ARG A 108 11.30 7.30 2.34
C ARG A 108 10.73 7.99 3.57
N LYS A 109 9.51 8.53 3.49
CA LYS A 109 8.82 9.14 4.63
C LYS A 109 8.45 8.10 5.69
N LEU A 110 8.10 6.89 5.26
CA LEU A 110 7.91 5.73 6.13
C LEU A 110 9.22 5.26 6.77
N PHE A 111 10.39 5.73 6.34
CA PHE A 111 11.66 5.46 7.02
C PHE A 111 12.21 6.67 7.78
N SER A 112 11.92 7.90 7.37
CA SER A 112 12.27 9.11 8.13
C SER A 112 11.34 9.29 9.34
N THR A 113 11.73 8.89 10.55
CA THR A 113 11.05 9.39 11.77
C THR A 113 12.05 9.78 12.83
N GLY A 114 12.00 11.06 13.20
CA GLY A 114 12.01 11.47 14.60
C GLY A 114 10.61 11.22 15.19
N GLY A 115 10.53 10.43 16.25
CA GLY A 115 9.29 10.17 16.97
C GLY A 115 9.50 10.46 18.45
N VAL A 116 8.65 11.34 18.98
CA VAL A 116 8.55 11.63 20.42
C VAL A 116 8.34 10.32 21.18
N ILE A 117 9.27 10.00 22.07
CA ILE A 117 9.14 8.91 23.03
C ILE A 117 8.05 9.34 24.02
N ARG A 118 6.96 8.57 24.12
CA ARG A 118 5.94 8.81 25.15
C ARG A 118 6.30 7.98 26.38
N SER A 119 6.42 8.61 27.54
CA SER A 119 6.71 7.88 28.78
C SER A 119 5.52 6.98 29.14
N PRO A 120 5.78 5.76 29.64
CA PRO A 120 4.76 4.78 30.00
C PRO A 120 4.01 5.11 31.31
N GLU A 121 4.51 6.07 32.09
CA GLU A 121 4.10 6.32 33.48
C GLU A 121 2.69 6.92 33.65
N ALA A 122 2.06 7.43 32.59
CA ALA A 122 0.78 8.14 32.67
C ALA A 122 -0.42 7.43 31.99
N ILE A 123 -0.27 6.19 31.50
CA ILE A 123 -1.28 5.57 30.62
C ILE A 123 -1.72 4.19 31.11
N ASP A 124 -3.04 4.02 31.30
CA ASP A 124 -3.68 2.72 31.51
C ASP A 124 -3.45 1.79 30.30
N LEU A 125 -2.58 0.79 30.51
CA LEU A 125 -2.21 -0.20 29.50
C LEU A 125 -3.39 -1.10 29.10
N ARG A 126 -4.30 -1.40 30.04
CA ARG A 126 -5.45 -2.29 29.78
C ARG A 126 -6.43 -1.59 28.84
N ARG A 127 -6.80 -0.35 29.14
CA ARG A 127 -7.68 0.46 28.27
C ARG A 127 -7.06 0.64 26.89
N ARG A 128 -5.77 0.95 26.82
CA ARG A 128 -5.05 1.09 25.54
C ARG A 128 -5.04 -0.19 24.72
N ARG A 129 -4.83 -1.36 25.34
CA ARG A 129 -4.91 -2.66 24.67
C ARG A 129 -6.29 -2.90 24.07
N PHE A 130 -7.35 -2.67 24.84
CA PHE A 130 -8.73 -2.82 24.34
C PHE A 130 -9.02 -1.87 23.20
N THR A 131 -8.62 -0.60 23.30
CA THR A 131 -8.77 0.36 22.20
C THR A 131 -8.00 -0.08 20.96
N HIS A 132 -6.76 -0.57 21.10
CA HIS A 132 -6.00 -1.05 19.95
C HIS A 132 -6.69 -2.23 19.25
N LEU A 133 -7.22 -3.19 20.01
CA LEU A 133 -7.93 -4.35 19.46
C LEU A 133 -9.23 -3.94 18.76
N ALA A 134 -10.03 -3.07 19.38
CA ALA A 134 -11.29 -2.59 18.80
C ALA A 134 -11.04 -1.79 17.51
N THR A 135 -10.07 -0.86 17.53
CA THR A 135 -9.69 -0.08 16.34
C THR A 135 -9.10 -0.98 15.26
N ALA A 136 -8.29 -1.98 15.61
CA ALA A 136 -7.74 -2.93 14.65
C ALA A 136 -8.85 -3.75 13.96
N ALA A 137 -9.80 -4.29 14.72
CA ALA A 137 -10.93 -5.03 14.15
C ALA A 137 -11.76 -4.15 13.20
N ALA A 138 -12.15 -2.95 13.65
CA ALA A 138 -12.93 -2.01 12.83
C ALA A 138 -12.16 -1.55 11.57
N ALA A 139 -10.90 -1.15 11.72
CA ALA A 139 -10.07 -0.71 10.60
C ALA A 139 -9.76 -1.85 9.62
N GLY A 140 -9.51 -3.06 10.11
CA GLY A 140 -9.33 -4.24 9.28
C GLY A 140 -10.57 -4.55 8.45
N PHE A 141 -11.76 -4.51 9.07
CA PHE A 141 -13.03 -4.69 8.37
C PHE A 141 -13.26 -3.63 7.30
N VAL A 142 -13.12 -2.35 7.65
CA VAL A 142 -13.32 -1.24 6.71
C VAL A 142 -12.30 -1.26 5.57
N ALA A 143 -11.03 -1.50 5.88
CA ALA A 143 -9.98 -1.52 4.87
C ALA A 143 -10.12 -2.70 3.90
N ILE A 144 -10.34 -3.92 4.41
CA ILE A 144 -10.47 -5.10 3.55
C ILE A 144 -11.83 -5.10 2.82
N GLY A 145 -12.91 -4.69 3.47
CA GLY A 145 -14.20 -4.48 2.81
C GLY A 145 -14.11 -3.44 1.68
N GLY A 146 -13.41 -2.34 1.93
CA GLY A 146 -13.08 -1.35 0.91
C GLY A 146 -12.22 -1.92 -0.23
N CYS A 147 -11.25 -2.79 0.07
CA CYS A 147 -10.45 -3.49 -0.94
C CYS A 147 -11.29 -4.47 -1.77
N VAL A 148 -12.23 -5.19 -1.15
CA VAL A 148 -13.16 -6.08 -1.85
C VAL A 148 -14.05 -5.29 -2.81
N LEU A 149 -14.62 -4.17 -2.35
CA LEU A 149 -15.41 -3.29 -3.19
C LEU A 149 -14.57 -2.69 -4.33
N ALA A 150 -13.37 -2.22 -4.02
CA ALA A 150 -12.44 -1.71 -5.02
C ALA A 150 -12.00 -2.80 -6.01
N LEU A 151 -11.91 -4.05 -5.59
CA LEU A 151 -11.61 -5.19 -6.46
C LEU A 151 -12.77 -5.43 -7.44
N VAL A 152 -14.02 -5.39 -6.97
CA VAL A 152 -15.19 -5.44 -7.86
C VAL A 152 -15.09 -4.34 -8.91
N PHE A 153 -14.89 -3.08 -8.51
CA PHE A 153 -14.72 -1.99 -9.47
C PHE A 153 -13.53 -2.19 -10.42
N ALA A 154 -12.40 -2.65 -9.90
CA ALA A 154 -11.20 -2.90 -10.70
C ALA A 154 -11.43 -3.99 -11.76
N VAL A 155 -12.09 -5.09 -11.38
CA VAL A 155 -12.44 -6.22 -12.24
C VAL A 155 -13.47 -5.79 -13.30
N PHE A 156 -14.58 -5.16 -12.90
CA PHE A 156 -15.67 -4.84 -13.81
C PHE A 156 -15.44 -3.61 -14.68
N LEU A 157 -14.76 -2.57 -14.17
CA LEU A 157 -14.55 -1.32 -14.92
C LEU A 157 -13.14 -1.17 -15.48
N GLY A 158 -12.13 -1.70 -14.79
CA GLY A 158 -10.72 -1.47 -15.12
C GLY A 158 -9.99 -2.69 -15.68
N GLY A 159 -10.65 -3.85 -15.77
CA GLY A 159 -10.07 -5.10 -16.22
C GLY A 159 -8.74 -5.46 -15.51
N PRO A 160 -7.84 -6.19 -16.18
CA PRO A 160 -6.53 -6.54 -15.64
C PRO A 160 -5.67 -5.33 -15.20
N PRO A 161 -5.60 -4.20 -15.94
CA PRO A 161 -4.89 -3.01 -15.47
C PRO A 161 -5.42 -2.45 -14.14
N GLY A 162 -6.74 -2.45 -13.97
CA GLY A 162 -7.39 -2.04 -12.73
C GLY A 162 -6.99 -2.93 -11.56
N VAL A 163 -6.98 -4.24 -11.77
CA VAL A 163 -6.56 -5.23 -10.75
C VAL A 163 -5.09 -5.01 -10.35
N ILE A 164 -4.19 -4.76 -11.31
CA ILE A 164 -2.78 -4.44 -11.04
C ILE A 164 -2.65 -3.16 -10.20
N THR A 165 -3.39 -2.11 -10.58
CA THR A 165 -3.37 -0.83 -9.86
C THR A 165 -3.81 -1.02 -8.40
N LEU A 166 -4.88 -1.79 -8.18
CA LEU A 166 -5.36 -2.10 -6.84
C LEU A 166 -4.35 -2.94 -6.05
N ALA A 167 -3.73 -3.93 -6.69
CA ALA A 167 -2.73 -4.80 -6.06
C ALA A 167 -1.50 -4.01 -5.57
N ILE A 168 -1.14 -2.92 -6.24
CA ILE A 168 -0.05 -2.02 -5.82
C ILE A 168 -0.54 -1.06 -4.71
N ALA A 169 -1.74 -0.50 -4.86
CA ALA A 169 -2.27 0.51 -3.94
C ALA A 169 -2.63 -0.06 -2.55
N ALA A 170 -3.32 -1.19 -2.51
CA ALA A 170 -3.88 -1.74 -1.28
C ALA A 170 -2.82 -2.04 -0.20
N PRO A 171 -1.67 -2.68 -0.50
CA PRO A 171 -0.60 -2.89 0.47
C PRO A 171 -0.06 -1.61 1.08
N VAL A 172 0.12 -0.57 0.26
CA VAL A 172 0.70 0.70 0.71
C VAL A 172 -0.26 1.44 1.62
N VAL A 173 -1.52 1.54 1.22
CA VAL A 173 -2.58 2.18 2.02
C VAL A 173 -2.77 1.44 3.34
N PHE A 174 -2.85 0.12 3.30
CA PHE A 174 -3.10 -0.68 4.49
C PHE A 174 -1.89 -0.71 5.44
N ALA A 175 -0.66 -0.77 4.93
CA ALA A 175 0.55 -0.66 5.74
C ALA A 175 0.66 0.72 6.41
N ALA A 176 0.30 1.80 5.71
CA ALA A 176 0.25 3.14 6.28
C ALA A 176 -0.80 3.26 7.38
N LEU A 177 -2.01 2.74 7.15
CA LEU A 177 -3.09 2.70 8.13
C LEU A 177 -2.69 1.90 9.37
N ALA A 178 -2.19 0.68 9.18
CA ALA A 178 -1.79 -0.20 10.29
C ALA A 178 -0.63 0.38 11.10
N SER A 179 0.33 1.03 10.44
CA SER A 179 1.42 1.75 11.12
C SER A 179 0.93 2.96 11.92
N ALA A 180 -0.08 3.68 11.41
CA ALA A 180 -0.67 4.81 12.13
C ALA A 180 -1.44 4.34 13.37
N ILE A 181 -2.22 3.26 13.26
CA ILE A 181 -2.96 2.64 14.36
C ILE A 181 -1.99 2.10 15.43
N ASP A 182 -0.95 1.37 15.03
CA ASP A 182 0.06 0.87 15.97
C ASP A 182 0.80 2.03 16.66
N ARG A 183 1.02 3.16 15.98
CA ARG A 183 1.66 4.32 16.61
C ARG A 183 0.75 4.97 17.65
N ALA A 184 -0.56 4.99 17.40
CA ALA A 184 -1.55 5.60 18.28
C ALA A 184 -1.81 4.73 19.52
N TYR A 185 -2.01 3.42 19.32
CA TYR A 185 -2.53 2.51 20.33
C TYR A 185 -1.63 1.32 20.63
N GLY A 186 -0.53 1.11 19.89
CA GLY A 186 0.36 -0.03 20.04
C GLY A 186 1.10 -0.10 21.37
N PRO A 187 1.75 -1.25 21.65
CA PRO A 187 2.49 -1.47 22.90
C PRO A 187 3.60 -0.42 23.13
N LEU A 188 3.77 -0.06 24.42
CA LEU A 188 4.81 0.84 24.93
C LEU A 188 5.93 0.06 25.67
N PRO A 189 7.12 0.66 25.83
CA PRO A 189 7.61 1.79 25.06
C PRO A 189 7.85 1.38 23.60
N SER A 190 7.58 2.28 22.66
CA SER A 190 7.88 2.02 21.25
C SER A 190 8.44 3.26 20.56
N THR A 191 9.47 3.05 19.75
CA THR A 191 9.95 4.07 18.82
C THR A 191 9.04 4.08 17.59
N ALA A 192 9.01 5.20 16.87
CA ALA A 192 8.27 5.29 15.61
C ALA A 192 8.75 4.26 14.57
N ALA A 193 10.03 3.87 14.59
CA ALA A 193 10.56 2.80 13.74
C ALA A 193 9.99 1.42 14.11
N HIS A 194 9.94 1.08 15.40
CA HIS A 194 9.36 -0.18 15.87
C HIS A 194 7.88 -0.28 15.51
N SER A 195 7.16 0.83 15.72
CA SER A 195 5.73 0.88 15.42
C SER A 195 5.42 0.64 13.94
N ARG A 196 6.22 1.26 13.05
CA ARG A 196 6.10 1.05 11.61
C ARG A 196 6.40 -0.40 11.19
N ARG A 197 7.42 -1.04 11.77
CA ARG A 197 7.73 -2.46 11.49
C ARG A 197 6.56 -3.37 11.89
N ARG A 198 6.00 -3.18 13.09
CA ARG A 198 4.84 -3.95 13.59
C ARG A 198 3.60 -3.73 12.73
N GLY A 199 3.28 -2.47 12.44
CA GLY A 199 2.13 -2.11 11.60
C GLY A 199 2.24 -2.67 10.19
N THR A 200 3.42 -2.53 9.55
CA THR A 200 3.66 -3.07 8.20
C THR A 200 3.57 -4.59 8.17
N ALA A 201 4.17 -5.29 9.14
CA ALA A 201 4.09 -6.75 9.23
C ALA A 201 2.64 -7.21 9.41
N ALA A 202 1.86 -6.53 10.26
CA ALA A 202 0.45 -6.83 10.45
C ALA A 202 -0.36 -6.61 9.17
N ALA A 203 -0.10 -5.52 8.45
CA ALA A 203 -0.75 -5.24 7.19
C ALA A 203 -0.48 -6.33 6.14
N VAL A 204 0.79 -6.75 6.00
CA VAL A 204 1.18 -7.81 5.05
C VAL A 204 0.52 -9.14 5.38
N ILE A 205 0.56 -9.57 6.65
CA ILE A 205 -0.06 -10.83 7.09
C ILE A 205 -1.56 -10.82 6.82
N THR A 206 -2.25 -9.75 7.22
CA THR A 206 -3.70 -9.62 7.02
C THR A 206 -4.07 -9.57 5.54
N LEU A 207 -3.33 -8.84 4.71
CA LEU A 207 -3.60 -8.80 3.26
C LEU A 207 -3.36 -10.16 2.61
N LEU A 208 -2.30 -10.87 2.99
CA LEU A 208 -2.03 -12.20 2.45
C LEU A 208 -3.18 -13.17 2.76
N VAL A 209 -3.69 -13.16 3.99
CA VAL A 209 -4.86 -13.99 4.36
C VAL A 209 -6.11 -13.56 3.58
N ALA A 210 -6.38 -12.25 3.49
CA ALA A 210 -7.54 -11.74 2.76
C ALA A 210 -7.49 -12.07 1.27
N VAL A 211 -6.32 -11.95 0.64
CA VAL A 211 -6.09 -12.28 -0.78
C VAL A 211 -6.25 -13.77 -1.02
N LEU A 212 -5.65 -14.63 -0.17
CA LEU A 212 -5.81 -16.09 -0.28
C LEU A 212 -7.28 -16.52 -0.13
N ALA A 213 -8.03 -15.86 0.76
CA ALA A 213 -9.46 -16.10 0.90
C ALA A 213 -10.26 -15.63 -0.32
N ALA A 214 -9.93 -14.45 -0.86
CA ALA A 214 -10.60 -13.90 -2.04
C ALA A 214 -10.31 -14.70 -3.32
N ALA A 215 -9.08 -15.20 -3.48
CA ALA A 215 -8.65 -15.96 -4.64
C ALA A 215 -9.49 -17.23 -4.88
N ARG A 216 -10.08 -17.82 -3.83
CA ARG A 216 -10.97 -18.99 -3.97
C ARG A 216 -12.28 -18.72 -4.70
N ASN A 217 -12.74 -17.46 -4.71
CA ASN A 217 -14.00 -17.06 -5.33
C ASN A 217 -13.77 -16.06 -6.47
N PHE A 218 -12.55 -15.90 -6.97
CA PHE A 218 -12.26 -15.00 -8.08
C PHE A 218 -12.98 -15.49 -9.36
N PRO A 219 -13.66 -14.61 -10.14
CA PRO A 219 -13.65 -13.15 -10.08
C PRO A 219 -14.78 -12.50 -9.26
N ILE A 220 -15.70 -13.25 -8.66
CA ILE A 220 -16.84 -12.70 -7.89
C ILE A 220 -16.51 -12.77 -6.40
N PRO A 221 -15.91 -11.72 -5.80
CA PRO A 221 -15.52 -11.77 -4.41
C PRO A 221 -16.75 -11.83 -3.50
N THR A 222 -16.78 -12.82 -2.61
CA THR A 222 -17.72 -12.86 -1.49
C THR A 222 -17.26 -11.85 -0.42
N PHE A 223 -18.14 -11.51 0.52
CA PHE A 223 -17.81 -10.56 1.59
C PHE A 223 -16.98 -11.17 2.74
N TRP A 224 -16.95 -12.50 2.84
CA TRP A 224 -16.24 -13.23 3.91
C TRP A 224 -14.74 -12.92 4.07
N PRO A 225 -13.94 -12.63 3.00
CA PRO A 225 -12.56 -12.18 3.13
C PRO A 225 -12.40 -10.91 3.99
N ALA A 226 -13.41 -10.03 4.03
CA ALA A 226 -13.39 -8.86 4.91
C ALA A 226 -13.46 -9.24 6.38
N LEU A 227 -14.32 -10.21 6.73
CA LEU A 227 -14.41 -10.75 8.08
C LEU A 227 -13.13 -11.48 8.49
N LEU A 228 -12.57 -12.32 7.62
CA LEU A 228 -11.29 -13.00 7.86
C LEU A 228 -10.14 -12.02 8.01
N GLY A 229 -10.08 -11.00 7.16
CA GLY A 229 -9.07 -9.94 7.24
C GLY A 229 -9.16 -9.16 8.56
N ALA A 230 -10.37 -8.79 8.98
CA ALA A 230 -10.61 -8.12 10.26
C ALA A 230 -10.16 -8.99 11.45
N ALA A 231 -10.57 -10.26 11.46
CA ALA A 231 -10.19 -11.22 12.50
C ALA A 231 -8.68 -11.44 12.53
N THR A 232 -8.04 -11.61 11.37
CA THR A 232 -6.59 -11.78 11.25
C THR A 232 -5.85 -10.57 11.80
N TYR A 233 -6.31 -9.35 11.44
CA TYR A 233 -5.65 -8.14 11.92
C TYR A 233 -5.77 -7.98 13.44
N ALA A 234 -6.95 -8.26 14.00
CA ALA A 234 -7.17 -8.27 15.45
C ALA A 234 -6.30 -9.32 16.15
N ILE A 235 -6.16 -10.53 15.59
CA ILE A 235 -5.29 -11.59 16.12
C ILE A 235 -3.82 -11.15 16.09
N VAL A 236 -3.34 -10.59 14.98
CA VAL A 236 -1.96 -10.11 14.89
C VAL A 236 -1.68 -9.03 15.92
N VAL A 237 -2.61 -8.08 16.10
CA VAL A 237 -2.51 -7.05 17.15
C VAL A 237 -2.52 -7.67 18.54
N ALA A 238 -3.37 -8.67 18.80
CA ALA A 238 -3.38 -9.39 20.08
C ALA A 238 -2.03 -10.06 20.35
N VAL A 239 -1.43 -10.72 19.35
CA VAL A 239 -0.09 -11.34 19.44
C VAL A 239 1.00 -10.29 19.69
N GLN A 240 0.89 -9.09 19.10
CA GLN A 240 1.84 -8.01 19.36
C GLN A 240 1.83 -7.55 20.82
N TRP A 241 0.68 -7.64 21.50
CA TRP A 241 0.54 -7.33 22.92
C TRP A 241 1.00 -8.45 23.86
N THR A 242 1.09 -9.70 23.39
CA THR A 242 1.58 -10.82 24.22
C THR A 242 3.10 -10.99 24.16
N ARG A 243 3.76 -10.44 23.13
CA ARG A 243 5.22 -10.52 23.00
C ARG A 243 5.91 -9.65 24.06
N PRO A 244 6.81 -10.20 24.89
CA PRO A 244 7.54 -9.42 25.87
C PRO A 244 8.40 -8.37 25.15
N VAL A 245 8.28 -7.10 25.56
CA VAL A 245 9.14 -6.03 25.08
C VAL A 245 10.52 -6.27 25.68
N ARG A 246 11.45 -6.80 24.88
CA ARG A 246 12.86 -6.75 25.25
C ARG A 246 13.28 -5.29 25.19
N LEU A 247 13.30 -4.64 26.34
CA LEU A 247 13.91 -3.33 26.50
C LEU A 247 15.39 -3.50 26.17
N GLN A 248 15.79 -3.12 24.95
CA GLN A 248 17.19 -2.78 24.69
C GLN A 248 17.42 -1.48 25.45
N VAL A 249 17.74 -1.59 26.74
CA VAL A 249 18.31 -0.49 27.51
C VAL A 249 19.54 -0.06 26.71
N PRO A 250 19.60 1.19 26.20
CA PRO A 250 20.77 1.64 25.48
C PRO A 250 21.99 1.39 26.37
N GLN A 251 22.90 0.53 25.94
CA GLN A 251 24.18 0.31 26.61
C GLN A 251 25.04 1.58 26.68
N GLN A 252 24.54 2.74 26.23
CA GLN A 252 25.16 4.05 26.42
C GLN A 252 25.22 4.51 27.88
N PHE A 253 24.56 3.82 28.81
CA PHE A 253 24.85 3.89 30.25
C PHE A 253 25.75 2.75 30.75
N SER A 254 26.49 2.08 29.88
CA SER A 254 27.80 1.54 30.30
C SER A 254 28.64 2.75 30.63
N LEU A 255 28.53 3.13 31.89
CA LEU A 255 29.52 3.80 32.70
C LEU A 255 30.76 4.08 31.85
N ALA A 256 30.95 5.36 31.49
CA ALA A 256 32.33 5.82 31.32
C ALA A 256 33.12 5.17 32.47
N PRO A 257 34.23 4.45 32.17
CA PRO A 257 34.98 3.76 33.21
C PRO A 257 35.13 4.76 34.35
N PRO A 258 34.84 4.34 35.61
CA PRO A 258 34.89 5.25 36.74
C PRO A 258 36.19 6.04 36.59
N PRO A 259 36.15 7.39 36.67
CA PRO A 259 37.33 8.20 36.45
C PRO A 259 38.45 7.54 37.24
N ALA A 260 39.51 7.09 36.54
CA ALA A 260 40.62 6.39 37.17
C ALA A 260 40.98 7.19 38.42
N PRO A 261 41.11 6.58 39.62
CA PRO A 261 41.23 7.27 40.90
C PRO A 261 42.30 8.35 40.78
N GLY A 262 41.83 9.55 40.45
CA GLY A 262 42.65 10.67 40.11
C GLY A 262 43.14 11.16 41.42
N ARG A 263 44.47 11.06 41.61
CA ARG A 263 45.21 11.76 42.65
C ARG A 263 44.47 13.04 43.00
N ILE A 264 44.02 13.13 44.25
CA ILE A 264 43.64 14.38 44.87
C ILE A 264 44.85 15.29 44.67
N ARG A 265 44.79 16.14 43.64
CA ARG A 265 45.79 17.14 43.40
C ARG A 265 45.45 18.24 44.40
N THR A 266 46.04 18.13 45.58
CA THR A 266 46.17 19.20 46.57
C THR A 266 47.10 20.28 46.01
N ASP A 267 46.75 20.85 44.86
CA ASP A 267 47.41 22.07 44.40
C ASP A 267 46.39 23.19 44.52
N ARG A 268 46.82 24.20 45.26
CA ARG A 268 46.37 25.59 45.16
C ARG A 268 45.18 25.99 46.03
N GLN A 269 45.46 25.95 47.33
CA GLN A 269 45.01 26.95 48.26
C GLN A 269 46.10 28.01 48.36
N ASP A 270 46.16 28.91 47.38
CA ASP A 270 46.94 30.15 47.39
C ASP A 270 46.36 31.01 46.25
N ASP A 271 45.35 31.81 46.58
CA ASP A 271 45.05 33.12 45.99
C ASP A 271 44.03 33.79 46.93
N VAL A 272 44.52 34.00 48.15
CA VAL A 272 44.12 35.08 49.03
C VAL A 272 44.93 36.29 48.57
N ASP A 273 44.27 37.44 48.44
CA ASP A 273 44.82 38.79 48.27
C ASP A 273 45.26 39.25 46.87
N GLN A 274 44.31 39.77 46.09
CA GLN A 274 44.41 40.98 45.23
C GLN A 274 43.14 41.01 44.37
N GLU A 275 42.16 41.87 44.58
CA GLU A 275 42.22 43.27 44.14
C GLU A 275 41.13 44.08 44.86
N THR A 276 41.52 44.74 45.94
CA THR A 276 40.89 45.97 46.39
C THR A 276 41.52 47.13 45.63
N GLY A 277 40.74 47.78 44.77
CA GLY A 277 40.82 49.23 44.57
C GLY A 277 41.35 49.73 43.22
N ARG A 278 40.69 50.83 42.79
CA ARG A 278 41.01 51.82 41.73
C ARG A 278 40.15 51.64 40.48
N HIS A 279 39.44 52.63 39.94
CA HIS A 279 39.35 54.08 40.13
C HIS A 279 38.00 54.52 39.52
N ALA A 280 37.28 55.43 40.17
CA ALA A 280 36.94 56.79 39.69
C ALA A 280 35.79 56.84 38.66
#